data_AF-A0A939QJ61-F1
#
_entry.id   AF-A0A939QJ61-F1
#
_cell.length_a   1.000
_cell.length_b   1.000
_cell.length_c   1.000
_cell.angle_alpha   90.00
_cell.angle_beta   90.00
_cell.angle_gamma   90.00
#
_symmetry.space_group_name_H-M   'P 1'
#
loop_
_entity.id
_entity.type
_entity.pdbx_description
1 polymer ?
#
loop_
_entity_poly.entity_id
_entity_poly.type
_entity_poly.pdbx_seq_one_letter_code
_entity_poly.pdbx_strand_id
1 'polypeptide(L)'
;MEDALTVAVRALIHEETRQLRTEIEKLRRTLGTPPALPKDEGADGDDDLSGMPKIMTTEMLAGQFPELSRRTLEDWRTKGVGPMSVKADNARRVYYLKSDVIAWIMANRD
;
A
#
# COMPACT_ATOMS: atom_id res chain seq x y z
N MET A 1 15.35 -41.40 -6.07
CA MET A 1 13.91 -41.73 -6.18
C MET A 1 13.21 -40.79 -5.21
N GLU A 2 12.56 -39.74 -5.68
CA GLU A 2 11.78 -38.88 -4.79
C GLU A 2 10.57 -39.67 -4.28
N ASP A 3 10.36 -39.63 -2.97
CA ASP A 3 9.30 -40.36 -2.29
C ASP A 3 7.94 -39.79 -2.70
N ALA A 4 6.97 -40.64 -3.05
CA ALA A 4 5.65 -40.22 -3.54
C ALA A 4 4.93 -39.29 -2.54
N LEU A 5 5.23 -39.43 -1.24
CA LEU A 5 4.73 -38.57 -0.17
C LEU A 5 5.18 -37.11 -0.34
N THR A 6 6.43 -36.89 -0.75
CA THR A 6 7.01 -35.55 -0.94
C THR A 6 6.37 -34.82 -2.13
N VAL A 7 6.07 -35.56 -3.20
CA VAL A 7 5.38 -35.03 -4.37
C VAL A 7 3.94 -34.62 -4.01
N ALA A 8 3.24 -35.44 -3.23
CA ALA A 8 1.88 -35.14 -2.76
C ALA A 8 1.81 -33.91 -1.85
N VAL A 9 2.75 -33.78 -0.90
CA VAL A 9 2.82 -32.59 -0.01
C VAL A 9 3.11 -31.32 -0.81
N ARG A 10 4.02 -31.38 -1.80
CA ARG A 10 4.28 -30.23 -2.69
C ARG A 10 3.05 -29.84 -3.52
N ALA A 11 2.30 -30.83 -4.01
CA ALA A 11 1.07 -30.58 -4.76
C ALA A 11 0.01 -29.89 -3.88
N LEU A 12 -0.16 -30.34 -2.63
CA LEU A 12 -1.10 -29.74 -1.69
C LEU A 12 -0.75 -28.29 -1.36
N ILE A 13 0.53 -27.99 -1.13
CA ILE A 13 1.01 -26.62 -0.89
C ILE A 13 0.80 -25.72 -2.12
N HIS A 14 1.03 -26.25 -3.32
CA HIS A 14 0.77 -25.50 -4.56
C HIS A 14 -0.72 -25.22 -4.78
N GLU A 15 -1.59 -26.16 -4.41
CA GLU A 15 -3.04 -25.98 -4.49
C GLU A 15 -3.51 -24.89 -3.50
N GLU A 16 -3.07 -24.97 -2.24
CA GLU A 16 -3.46 -24.04 -1.19
C GLU A 16 -2.99 -22.61 -1.50
N THR A 17 -1.77 -22.46 -2.00
CA THR A 17 -1.25 -21.15 -2.45
C THR A 17 -2.00 -20.59 -3.65
N ARG A 18 -2.57 -21.44 -4.51
CA ARG A 18 -3.43 -21.02 -5.63
C ARG A 18 -4.79 -20.51 -5.15
N GLN A 19 -5.39 -21.17 -4.16
CA GLN A 19 -6.64 -20.74 -3.55
C GLN A 19 -6.48 -19.41 -2.83
N LEU A 20 -5.43 -19.26 -2.01
CA LEU A 20 -5.13 -18.00 -1.30
C LEU A 20 -4.91 -16.84 -2.26
N ARG A 21 -4.21 -17.05 -3.39
CA ARG A 21 -4.03 -16.02 -4.43
C ARG A 21 -5.36 -15.58 -5.04
N THR A 22 -6.27 -16.52 -5.26
CA THR A 22 -7.59 -16.25 -5.84
C THR A 22 -8.48 -15.46 -4.86
N GLU A 23 -8.45 -15.83 -3.58
CA GLU A 23 -9.12 -15.09 -2.50
C GLU A 23 -8.57 -13.66 -2.36
N ILE A 24 -7.25 -13.49 -2.41
CA ILE A 24 -6.62 -12.16 -2.39
C ILE A 24 -7.04 -11.32 -3.60
N GLU A 25 -7.09 -11.89 -4.80
CA GLU A 25 -7.55 -11.18 -5.99
C GLU A 25 -9.04 -10.80 -5.90
N LYS A 26 -9.87 -11.69 -5.34
CA LYS A 26 -11.28 -11.43 -5.08
C LYS A 26 -11.47 -10.30 -4.06
N LEU A 27 -10.69 -10.31 -2.98
CA LEU A 27 -10.69 -9.25 -1.96
C LEU A 27 -10.22 -7.91 -2.54
N ARG A 28 -9.19 -7.91 -3.40
CA ARG A 28 -8.75 -6.71 -4.14
C ARG A 28 -9.84 -6.18 -5.08
N ARG A 29 -10.62 -7.06 -5.69
CA ARG A 29 -11.75 -6.67 -6.56
C ARG A 29 -12.91 -6.09 -5.75
N THR A 30 -13.17 -6.59 -4.54
CA THR A 30 -14.18 -6.04 -3.62
C THR A 30 -13.74 -4.74 -2.94
N LEU A 31 -12.42 -4.54 -2.75
CA LEU A 31 -11.85 -3.34 -2.13
C LEU A 31 -11.70 -2.15 -3.09
N GLY A 32 -12.28 -2.23 -4.30
CA GLY A 32 -12.24 -1.14 -5.26
C GLY A 32 -10.86 -0.99 -5.90
N THR A 33 -10.83 -1.09 -7.22
CA THR A 33 -9.69 -0.57 -8.00
C THR A 33 -9.52 0.90 -7.63
N PRO A 34 -8.30 1.39 -7.32
CA PRO A 34 -8.11 2.82 -7.13
C PRO A 34 -8.59 3.53 -8.41
N PRO A 35 -9.49 4.52 -8.30
CA PRO A 35 -9.99 5.22 -9.46
C PRO A 35 -8.80 5.81 -10.22
N ALA A 36 -8.78 5.63 -11.54
CA ALA A 36 -7.80 6.27 -12.40
C ALA A 36 -7.90 7.78 -12.19
N LEU A 37 -6.81 8.38 -11.70
CA LEU A 37 -6.69 9.81 -11.41
C LEU A 37 -7.14 10.65 -12.62
N PRO A 38 -8.03 11.65 -12.45
CA PRO A 38 -8.14 12.73 -13.42
C PRO A 38 -6.82 13.51 -13.45
N LYS A 39 -6.23 13.60 -14.64
CA LYS A 39 -5.10 14.50 -14.91
C LYS A 39 -5.68 15.89 -15.12
N ASP A 40 -5.67 16.74 -14.12
CA ASP A 40 -5.88 18.18 -14.28
C ASP A 40 -5.37 18.84 -12.99
N GLU A 41 -4.22 19.52 -13.04
CA GLU A 41 -4.11 20.99 -13.17
C GLU A 41 -4.66 21.74 -11.94
N GLY A 42 -3.92 22.77 -11.53
CA GLY A 42 -3.88 23.25 -10.15
C GLY A 42 -5.20 23.80 -9.59
N ALA A 43 -5.33 23.71 -8.27
CA ALA A 43 -6.28 24.51 -7.52
C ALA A 43 -5.72 24.79 -6.12
N ASP A 44 -5.27 26.03 -5.95
CA ASP A 44 -5.16 26.73 -4.67
C ASP A 44 -6.43 26.49 -3.82
N GLY A 45 -6.24 25.90 -2.65
CA GLY A 45 -7.29 25.73 -1.65
C GLY A 45 -6.64 25.60 -0.28
N ASP A 46 -6.86 26.61 0.56
CA ASP A 46 -6.61 26.62 2.00
C ASP A 46 -7.11 25.33 2.65
N ASP A 47 -6.21 24.39 2.89
CA ASP A 47 -6.47 23.18 3.67
C ASP A 47 -5.17 22.88 4.45
N ASP A 48 -5.29 22.43 5.69
CA ASP A 48 -4.24 22.19 6.70
C ASP A 48 -3.05 21.33 6.19
N LEU A 49 -3.21 20.75 5.01
CA LEU A 49 -2.25 19.95 4.27
C LEU A 49 -1.31 20.78 3.37
N SER A 50 -1.55 22.09 3.18
CA SER A 50 -0.80 23.00 2.29
C SER A 50 0.69 23.12 2.64
N GLY A 51 1.05 23.03 3.93
CA GLY A 51 2.44 23.04 4.39
C GLY A 51 3.22 21.73 4.17
N MET A 52 2.56 20.66 3.74
CA MET A 52 3.22 19.38 3.51
C MET A 52 3.98 19.36 2.18
N PRO A 53 5.23 18.86 2.17
CA PRO A 53 5.96 18.71 0.92
C PRO A 53 5.29 17.69 0.01
N LYS A 54 5.40 17.90 -1.31
CA LYS A 54 4.81 17.01 -2.34
C LYS A 54 5.26 15.55 -2.19
N ILE A 55 6.48 15.34 -1.71
CA ILE A 55 7.08 14.04 -1.44
C ILE A 55 7.48 14.01 0.03
N MET A 56 7.04 12.96 0.73
CA MET A 56 7.26 12.78 2.15
C MET A 56 8.02 11.48 2.42
N THR A 57 8.89 11.45 3.41
CA THR A 57 9.46 10.20 3.90
C THR A 57 8.52 9.56 4.92
N THR A 58 8.74 8.29 5.26
CA THR A 58 8.02 7.60 6.35
C THR A 58 8.08 8.38 7.67
N GLU A 59 9.21 9.04 7.96
CA GLU A 59 9.39 9.86 9.17
C GLU A 59 8.51 11.10 9.16
N MET A 60 8.46 11.79 8.03
CA MET A 60 7.62 12.98 7.88
C MET A 60 6.15 12.62 7.96
N LEU A 61 5.74 11.52 7.31
CA LEU A 61 4.37 11.06 7.33
C LEU A 61 3.91 10.68 8.75
N ALA A 62 4.75 9.94 9.49
CA ALA A 62 4.48 9.62 10.89
C ALA A 62 4.46 10.85 11.81
N GLY A 63 5.19 11.92 11.45
CA GLY A 63 5.16 13.18 12.19
C GLY A 63 3.91 14.03 11.92
N GLN A 64 3.28 13.88 10.76
CA GLN A 64 2.07 14.61 10.40
C GLN A 64 0.80 13.96 10.96
N PHE A 65 0.80 12.63 11.13
CA PHE A 65 -0.34 11.88 11.66
C PHE A 65 0.03 11.25 13.00
N PRO A 66 -0.42 11.81 14.13
CA PRO A 66 -0.06 11.31 15.47
C PRO A 66 -0.53 9.87 15.73
N GLU A 67 -1.55 9.42 15.00
CA GLU A 67 -2.06 8.05 15.00
C GLU A 67 -1.22 7.06 14.17
N LEU A 68 -0.31 7.54 13.32
CA LEU A 68 0.53 6.71 12.45
C LEU A 68 1.96 6.64 12.96
N SER A 69 2.34 5.49 13.52
CA SER A 69 3.73 5.19 13.83
C SER A 69 4.50 4.75 12.59
N ARG A 70 5.81 5.01 12.54
CA ARG A 70 6.72 4.48 11.49
C ARG A 70 6.56 2.97 11.28
N ARG A 71 6.45 2.24 12.39
CA ARG A 71 6.29 0.78 12.39
C ARG A 71 4.97 0.35 11.76
N THR A 72 3.90 1.13 11.95
CA THR A 72 2.61 0.92 11.28
C THR A 72 2.76 1.11 9.78
N LEU A 73 3.42 2.17 9.32
CA LEU A 73 3.68 2.42 7.89
C LEU A 73 4.61 1.36 7.26
N GLU A 74 5.53 0.77 8.02
CA GLU A 74 6.35 -0.38 7.59
C GLU A 74 5.53 -1.67 7.46
N ASP A 75 4.68 -1.93 8.45
CA ASP A 75 3.79 -3.09 8.48
C ASP A 75 2.77 -3.04 7.32
N TRP A 76 2.17 -1.86 7.11
CA TRP A 76 1.28 -1.55 6.00
C TRP A 76 1.92 -1.85 4.64
N ARG A 77 3.13 -1.34 4.39
CA ARG A 77 3.87 -1.64 3.15
C ARG A 77 4.15 -3.13 2.97
N THR A 78 4.50 -3.83 4.05
CA THR A 78 4.79 -5.27 4.00
C THR A 78 3.53 -6.07 3.68
N LYS A 79 2.39 -5.63 4.20
CA LYS A 79 1.08 -6.25 3.95
C LYS A 79 0.43 -5.78 2.64
N GLY A 80 1.00 -4.78 1.97
CA GLY A 80 0.41 -4.16 0.77
C GLY A 80 -0.87 -3.38 1.06
N VAL A 81 -1.02 -2.88 2.29
CA VAL A 81 -2.14 -2.05 2.77
C VAL A 81 -1.62 -0.64 3.00
N GLY A 82 -2.46 0.39 2.83
CA GLY A 82 -2.08 1.79 3.10
C GLY A 82 -1.85 2.64 1.84
N PRO A 83 -1.35 3.88 2.02
CA PRO A 83 -1.12 4.80 0.93
C PRO A 83 0.02 4.33 0.02
N MET A 84 -0.06 4.69 -1.27
CA MET A 84 0.92 4.28 -2.27
C MET A 84 2.31 4.81 -1.90
N SER A 85 3.30 3.92 -1.93
CA SER A 85 4.67 4.23 -1.56
C SER A 85 5.61 3.96 -2.72
N VAL A 86 6.50 4.91 -3.01
CA VAL A 86 7.51 4.81 -4.06
C VAL A 86 8.86 4.56 -3.41
N LYS A 87 9.53 3.49 -3.85
CA LYS A 87 10.91 3.19 -3.47
C LYS A 87 11.81 3.71 -4.59
N ALA A 88 12.74 4.60 -4.27
CA ALA A 88 13.70 5.04 -5.27
C ALA A 88 14.64 3.89 -5.62
N ASP A 89 14.95 3.74 -6.92
CA ASP A 89 15.60 2.57 -7.53
C ASP A 89 16.97 2.20 -6.91
N ASN A 90 17.56 3.12 -6.15
CA ASN A 90 18.84 2.93 -5.47
C ASN A 90 18.84 3.37 -4.00
N ALA A 91 17.66 3.56 -3.39
CA ALA A 91 17.54 4.03 -2.01
C ALA A 91 16.88 3.00 -1.10
N ARG A 92 17.42 2.87 0.12
CA ARG A 92 16.79 2.17 1.25
C ARG A 92 15.61 2.97 1.83
N ARG A 93 15.38 4.19 1.33
CA ARG A 93 14.31 5.09 1.77
C ARG A 93 13.09 4.94 0.89
N VAL A 94 11.94 4.97 1.54
CA VAL A 94 10.64 4.94 0.89
C VAL A 94 9.97 6.29 1.07
N TYR A 95 9.32 6.70 0.00
CA TYR A 95 8.67 7.98 -0.12
C TYR A 95 7.18 7.78 -0.37
N TYR A 96 6.40 8.76 0.06
CA TYR A 96 4.97 8.84 -0.15
C TYR A 96 4.67 10.14 -0.86
N LEU A 97 3.82 10.08 -1.86
CA LEU A 97 3.30 11.29 -2.49
C LEU A 97 2.17 11.84 -1.63
N LYS A 98 2.17 13.15 -1.43
CA LYS A 98 1.11 13.85 -0.69
C LYS A 98 -0.26 13.49 -1.24
N SER A 99 -0.41 13.51 -2.57
CA SER A 99 -1.68 13.18 -3.24
C SER A 99 -2.17 11.76 -2.94
N ASP A 100 -1.28 10.76 -2.94
CA ASP A 100 -1.64 9.36 -2.66
C ASP A 100 -2.03 9.15 -1.18
N VAL A 101 -1.34 9.83 -0.27
CA VAL A 101 -1.66 9.81 1.15
C VAL A 101 -3.04 10.41 1.39
N ILE A 102 -3.31 11.59 0.81
CA ILE A 102 -4.61 12.26 0.96
C ILE A 102 -5.73 11.42 0.35
N ALA A 103 -5.53 10.90 -0.86
CA ALA A 103 -6.51 10.03 -1.51
C ALA A 103 -6.82 8.80 -0.66
N TRP A 104 -5.80 8.17 -0.06
CA TRP A 104 -5.99 7.03 0.83
C TRP A 104 -6.76 7.41 2.11
N ILE A 105 -6.42 8.53 2.75
CA ILE A 105 -7.12 8.99 3.96
C ILE A 105 -8.57 9.31 3.63
N MET A 106 -8.84 10.05 2.56
CA MET A 106 -10.20 10.38 2.14
C MET A 106 -11.02 9.13 1.79
N ALA A 107 -10.40 8.09 1.24
CA ALA A 107 -11.06 6.84 0.95
C ALA A 107 -11.35 5.97 2.20
N ASN A 108 -10.67 6.21 3.32
CA ASN A 108 -10.79 5.42 4.55
C ASN A 108 -11.34 6.20 5.76
N ARG A 109 -11.63 7.50 5.60
CA ARG A 109 -12.39 8.31 6.57
C ARG A 109 -13.87 8.03 6.34
N ASP A 110 -14.42 7.12 7.12
CA ASP A 110 -15.87 6.94 7.33
C ASP A 110 -16.34 7.86 8.48
#